data_AF-A0A924G158-F1
#
_entry.id   AF-A0A924G158-F1
#
_cell.length_a   1.000
_cell.length_b   1.000
_cell.length_c   1.000
_cell.angle_alpha   90.00
_cell.angle_beta   90.00
_cell.angle_gamma   90.00
#
_symmetry.space_group_name_H-M   'P 1'
#
loop_
_entity.id
_entity.type
_entity.pdbx_description
1 polymer ?
#
loop_
_entity_poly.entity_id
_entity_poly.type
_entity_poly.pdbx_seq_one_letter_code
_entity_poly.pdbx_strand_id
1 'polypeptide(L)'
;MTPISATLARGWMKLGMRFLPFADAATTELPLGRLLRLSLFQVSTGISIVLLNGTLNRVMIVELDVSTLLVSLMVSLPLVFAPFRVLVGHRSDNHRSVLGWRRVPYIWMGSLLQFGGFAVLPFALLVLSGTGEYPAVYGQFGAALAFLMVGAGMHTTQTAGLALATDLAPEQARPRVVAFLYVMLLVG
;
A
#
# COMPACT_ATOMS: atom_id res chain seq x y z
N MET A 1 11.00 -24.53 33.29
CA MET A 1 11.09 -23.10 32.92
C MET A 1 11.63 -22.34 34.11
N THR A 2 12.79 -21.68 33.99
CA THR A 2 13.46 -21.03 35.13
C THR A 2 12.69 -19.79 35.59
N PRO A 3 12.59 -19.51 36.90
CA PRO A 3 11.78 -18.40 37.45
C PRO A 3 12.22 -17.01 36.97
N ILE A 4 13.48 -16.89 36.53
CA ILE A 4 14.08 -15.67 35.96
C ILE A 4 13.49 -15.37 34.57
N SER A 5 13.29 -16.40 33.74
CA SER A 5 12.71 -16.24 32.39
C SER A 5 11.26 -15.74 32.42
N ALA A 6 10.47 -16.17 33.41
CA ALA A 6 9.08 -15.72 33.58
C ALA A 6 8.98 -14.26 34.04
N THR A 7 9.98 -13.76 34.77
CA THR A 7 9.99 -12.38 35.28
C THR A 7 10.47 -11.40 34.21
N LEU A 8 11.49 -11.78 33.43
CA LEU A 8 11.91 -11.03 32.24
C LEU A 8 10.83 -11.00 31.16
N ALA A 9 10.13 -12.12 30.91
CA ALA A 9 9.01 -12.16 29.98
C ALA A 9 7.84 -11.26 30.41
N ARG A 10 7.51 -11.23 31.72
CA ARG A 10 6.48 -10.33 32.26
C ARG A 10 6.89 -8.85 32.19
N GLY A 11 8.17 -8.55 32.39
CA GLY A 11 8.73 -7.20 32.18
C GLY A 11 8.64 -6.76 30.73
N TRP A 12 9.01 -7.63 29.79
CA TRP A 12 8.91 -7.38 28.35
C TRP A 12 7.46 -7.21 27.88
N MET A 13 6.51 -7.98 28.41
CA MET A 13 5.08 -7.81 28.10
C MET A 13 4.50 -6.50 28.65
N LYS A 14 4.91 -6.07 29.85
CA LYS A 14 4.50 -4.77 30.43
C LYS A 14 5.10 -3.57 29.68
N LEU A 15 6.36 -3.68 29.26
CA LEU A 15 7.00 -2.66 28.42
C LEU A 15 6.35 -2.64 27.02
N GLY A 16 6.10 -3.83 26.46
CA GLY A 16 5.42 -4.04 25.18
C GLY A 16 4.06 -3.36 25.11
N MET A 17 3.17 -3.54 26.10
CA MET A 17 1.85 -2.89 26.06
C MET A 17 1.89 -1.36 26.24
N ARG A 18 2.95 -0.82 26.87
CA ARG A 18 3.11 0.63 27.08
C ARG A 18 3.77 1.33 25.89
N PHE A 19 4.61 0.64 25.12
CA PHE A 19 5.30 1.16 23.93
C PHE A 19 4.70 0.68 22.60
N LEU A 20 3.87 -0.37 22.61
CA LEU A 20 3.06 -0.85 21.50
C LEU A 20 1.58 -0.74 21.89
N PRO A 21 0.96 0.45 21.86
CA PRO A 21 -0.48 0.63 22.11
C PRO A 21 -1.37 -0.19 21.15
N PHE A 22 -0.77 -0.79 20.13
CA PHE A 22 -1.36 -1.66 19.12
C PHE A 22 -1.29 -3.15 19.47
N ALA A 23 -0.54 -3.56 20.49
CA ALA A 23 -0.52 -4.95 20.96
C ALA A 23 -1.92 -5.41 21.44
N ASP A 24 -2.74 -4.45 21.85
CA ASP A 24 -4.14 -4.61 22.24
C ASP A 24 -5.12 -4.60 21.04
N ALA A 25 -4.62 -4.56 19.80
CA ALA A 25 -5.43 -4.73 18.59
C ALA A 25 -5.71 -6.20 18.27
N ALA A 26 -4.93 -7.13 18.84
CA ALA A 26 -5.14 -8.55 18.67
C ALA A 26 -6.37 -9.00 19.47
N THR A 27 -7.26 -9.73 18.80
CA THR A 27 -8.46 -10.30 19.42
C THR A 27 -8.49 -11.81 19.20
N THR A 28 -9.41 -12.50 19.87
CA THR A 28 -9.65 -13.94 19.64
C THR A 28 -10.05 -14.22 18.19
N GLU A 29 -10.84 -13.32 17.58
CA GLU A 29 -11.31 -13.42 16.19
C GLU A 29 -10.21 -13.03 15.17
N LEU A 30 -9.37 -12.06 15.54
CA LEU A 30 -8.27 -11.56 14.73
C LEU A 30 -6.94 -11.63 15.49
N PRO A 31 -6.29 -12.81 15.54
CA PRO A 31 -5.03 -12.97 16.26
C PRO A 31 -3.91 -12.19 15.58
N LEU A 32 -2.89 -11.79 16.35
CA LEU A 32 -1.81 -10.91 15.89
C LEU A 32 -1.10 -11.41 14.63
N GLY A 33 -0.87 -12.72 14.48
CA GLY A 33 -0.25 -13.28 13.27
C GLY A 33 -1.10 -13.10 12.00
N ARG A 34 -2.43 -13.16 12.12
CA ARG A 34 -3.34 -12.89 11.01
C ARG A 34 -3.38 -11.40 10.68
N LEU A 35 -3.34 -10.55 11.71
CA LEU A 35 -3.27 -9.09 11.55
C LEU A 35 -1.96 -8.65 10.90
N LEU A 36 -0.82 -9.21 11.30
CA LEU A 36 0.50 -8.97 10.69
C LEU A 36 0.54 -9.41 9.22
N ARG A 37 -0.03 -10.57 8.90
CA ARG A 37 -0.15 -11.01 7.49
C ARG A 37 -1.05 -10.06 6.69
N LEU A 38 -2.16 -9.63 7.29
CA LEU A 38 -3.06 -8.67 6.66
C LEU A 38 -2.37 -7.32 6.46
N SER A 39 -1.51 -6.87 7.37
CA SER A 39 -0.82 -5.58 7.23
C SER A 39 0.27 -5.53 6.17
N LEU A 40 0.67 -6.68 5.59
CA LEU A 40 1.69 -6.71 4.53
C LEU A 40 1.28 -5.90 3.29
N PHE A 41 -0.02 -5.79 2.98
CA PHE A 41 -0.46 -4.92 1.88
C PHE A 41 -0.19 -3.44 2.19
N GLN A 42 -0.30 -3.03 3.46
CA GLN A 42 0.00 -1.65 3.86
C GLN A 42 1.50 -1.37 3.82
N VAL A 43 2.33 -2.30 4.28
CA VAL A 43 3.79 -2.17 4.16
C VAL A 43 4.18 -2.01 2.69
N SER A 44 3.65 -2.86 1.80
CA SER A 44 3.90 -2.74 0.36
C SER A 44 3.42 -1.41 -0.23
N THR A 45 2.28 -0.91 0.23
CA THR A 45 1.76 0.39 -0.20
C THR A 45 2.65 1.54 0.30
N GLY A 46 3.15 1.47 1.53
CA GLY A 46 4.07 2.46 2.12
C GLY A 46 5.35 2.60 1.31
N ILE A 47 6.03 1.48 1.07
CA ILE A 47 7.23 1.41 0.22
C ILE A 47 6.96 2.05 -1.15
N SER A 48 5.80 1.75 -1.74
CA SER A 48 5.44 2.26 -3.07
C SER A 48 5.21 3.78 -3.07
N ILE A 49 4.58 4.33 -2.02
CA ILE A 49 4.39 5.77 -1.85
C ILE A 49 5.74 6.48 -1.74
N VAL A 50 6.68 5.92 -0.96
CA VAL A 50 8.03 6.48 -0.79
C VAL A 50 8.81 6.45 -2.09
N LEU A 51 8.74 5.34 -2.83
CA LEU A 51 9.40 5.22 -4.13
C LEU A 51 8.86 6.26 -5.13
N LEU A 52 7.53 6.38 -5.27
CA LEU A 52 6.92 7.31 -6.22
C LEU A 52 7.19 8.79 -5.87
N ASN A 53 6.96 9.17 -4.61
CA ASN A 53 6.99 10.58 -4.21
C ASN A 53 8.39 11.07 -3.84
N GLY A 54 9.25 10.18 -3.36
CA GLY A 54 10.62 10.48 -2.94
C GLY A 54 11.62 10.12 -4.04
N THR A 55 11.92 8.83 -4.17
CA THR A 55 13.04 8.34 -4.99
C THR A 55 12.86 8.69 -6.47
N LEU A 56 11.71 8.35 -7.05
CA LEU A 56 11.47 8.50 -8.48
C LEU A 56 11.28 9.96 -8.87
N ASN A 57 10.58 10.74 -8.05
CA ASN A 57 10.45 12.18 -8.24
C ASN A 57 11.84 12.84 -8.31
N ARG A 58 12.74 12.51 -7.37
CA ARG A 58 14.13 13.00 -7.37
C ARG A 58 14.89 12.53 -8.60
N VAL A 59 14.87 11.23 -8.91
CA VAL A 59 15.57 10.64 -10.07
C VAL A 59 15.13 11.26 -11.39
N MET A 60 13.83 11.48 -11.57
CA MET A 60 13.32 12.06 -12.80
C MET A 60 13.74 13.52 -12.97
N ILE A 61 13.73 14.31 -11.89
CA ILE A 61 14.07 15.75 -11.95
C ILE A 61 15.58 15.96 -12.03
N VAL A 62 16.35 15.32 -11.14
CA VAL A 62 17.76 15.65 -10.93
C VAL A 62 18.67 14.81 -11.82
N GLU A 63 18.39 13.52 -11.99
CA GLU A 63 19.26 12.61 -12.75
C GLU A 63 18.86 12.49 -14.22
N LEU A 64 17.57 12.57 -14.55
CA LEU A 64 17.06 12.47 -15.92
C LEU A 64 16.74 13.83 -16.57
N ASP A 65 16.96 14.93 -15.84
CA ASP A 65 16.69 16.32 -16.28
C ASP A 65 15.26 16.51 -16.85
N VAL A 66 14.29 15.75 -16.34
CA VAL A 66 12.89 15.86 -16.76
C VAL A 66 12.29 17.10 -16.12
N SER A 67 11.55 17.88 -16.92
CA SER A 67 10.87 19.08 -16.43
C SER A 67 10.02 18.79 -15.19
N THR A 68 10.23 19.59 -14.15
CA THR A 68 9.47 19.52 -12.88
C THR A 68 7.96 19.59 -13.09
N LEU A 69 7.50 20.32 -14.11
CA LEU A 69 6.08 20.42 -14.43
C LEU A 69 5.52 19.07 -14.91
N LEU A 70 6.26 18.35 -15.74
CA LEU A 70 5.85 17.03 -16.23
C LEU A 70 5.83 16.00 -15.10
N VAL A 71 6.89 15.96 -14.27
CA VAL A 71 6.96 15.05 -13.12
C VAL A 71 5.84 15.33 -12.12
N SER A 72 5.56 16.61 -11.84
CA SER A 72 4.45 17.00 -10.96
C SER A 72 3.09 16.54 -11.49
N LEU A 73 2.87 16.66 -12.81
CA LEU A 73 1.65 16.14 -13.44
C LEU A 73 1.53 14.62 -13.25
N MET A 74 2.62 13.87 -13.46
CA MET A 74 2.64 12.41 -13.29
C MET A 74 2.38 11.97 -11.84
N VAL A 75 3.02 12.64 -10.86
CA VAL A 75 2.82 12.40 -9.43
C VAL A 75 1.39 12.73 -8.98
N SER A 76 0.74 13.70 -9.65
CA SER A 76 -0.65 14.03 -9.36
C SER A 76 -1.67 13.00 -9.86
N LEU A 77 -1.32 12.14 -10.84
CA LEU A 77 -2.25 11.16 -11.43
C LEU A 77 -2.86 10.20 -10.40
N PRO A 78 -2.10 9.57 -9.48
CA PRO A 78 -2.67 8.81 -8.37
C PRO A 78 -3.69 9.59 -7.54
N LEU A 79 -3.39 10.87 -7.24
CA LEU A 79 -4.27 11.75 -6.47
C LEU A 79 -5.56 12.06 -7.22
N VAL A 80 -5.48 12.31 -8.53
CA VAL A 80 -6.65 12.50 -9.40
C VAL A 80 -7.49 11.23 -9.46
N PHE A 81 -6.87 10.05 -9.35
CA PHE A 81 -7.58 8.78 -9.28
C PHE A 81 -8.25 8.53 -7.92
N ALA A 82 -7.89 9.27 -6.87
CA ALA A 82 -8.39 9.06 -5.51
C ALA A 82 -9.92 9.02 -5.36
N PRO A 83 -10.72 9.88 -6.02
CA PRO A 83 -12.18 9.84 -5.91
C PRO A 83 -12.79 8.53 -6.44
N PHE A 84 -12.15 7.88 -7.42
CA PHE A 84 -12.62 6.59 -7.95
C PHE A 84 -12.54 5.45 -6.93
N ARG A 85 -11.81 5.64 -5.82
CA ARG A 85 -11.85 4.71 -4.68
C ARG A 85 -13.25 4.47 -4.14
N VAL A 86 -14.12 5.48 -4.17
CA VAL A 86 -15.52 5.35 -3.73
C VAL A 86 -16.28 4.37 -4.62
N LEU A 87 -16.08 4.44 -5.93
CA LEU A 87 -16.68 3.53 -6.88
C LEU A 87 -16.16 2.10 -6.70
N VAL A 88 -14.85 1.95 -6.49
CA VAL A 88 -14.22 0.65 -6.21
C VAL A 88 -14.72 0.07 -4.89
N GLY A 89 -14.88 0.89 -3.85
CA GLY A 89 -15.48 0.49 -2.57
C GLY A 89 -16.91 -0.03 -2.75
N HIS A 90 -17.77 0.74 -3.42
CA HIS A 90 -19.14 0.35 -3.72
C HIS A 90 -19.23 -0.96 -4.52
N ARG A 91 -18.36 -1.12 -5.54
CA ARG A 91 -18.27 -2.34 -6.36
C ARG A 91 -17.80 -3.54 -5.56
N SER A 92 -16.90 -3.33 -4.59
CA SER A 92 -16.39 -4.37 -3.68
C SER A 92 -17.47 -4.84 -2.69
N ASP A 93 -18.28 -3.93 -2.17
CA ASP A 93 -19.37 -4.24 -1.23
C ASP A 93 -20.53 -5.00 -1.88
N ASN A 94 -20.91 -4.60 -3.10
CA ASN A 94 -22.03 -5.18 -3.85
C ASN A 94 -21.67 -6.41 -4.69
N HIS A 95 -20.40 -6.85 -4.68
CA HIS A 95 -19.97 -8.00 -5.46
C HIS A 95 -20.57 -9.31 -4.90
N ARG A 96 -21.47 -9.95 -5.66
CA ARG A 96 -21.97 -11.30 -5.34
C ARG A 96 -20.90 -12.34 -5.69
N SER A 97 -19.98 -12.57 -4.75
CA SER A 97 -19.02 -13.66 -4.87
C SER A 97 -19.69 -15.00 -4.59
N VAL A 98 -19.68 -15.90 -5.58
CA VAL A 98 -20.23 -17.27 -5.48
C VAL A 98 -19.44 -18.12 -4.48
N LEU A 99 -18.20 -17.73 -4.16
CA LEU A 99 -17.31 -18.39 -3.18
C LEU A 99 -17.18 -17.64 -1.83
N GLY A 100 -17.92 -16.56 -1.60
CA GLY A 100 -17.81 -15.75 -0.36
C GLY A 100 -16.59 -14.83 -0.28
N TRP A 101 -15.75 -14.76 -1.32
CA TRP A 101 -14.54 -13.92 -1.39
C TRP A 101 -14.87 -12.54 -1.97
N ARG A 102 -15.61 -11.69 -1.26
CA ARG A 102 -16.05 -10.40 -1.81
C ARG A 102 -14.90 -9.40 -2.03
N ARG A 103 -13.99 -9.25 -1.07
CA ARG A 103 -12.96 -8.19 -1.08
C ARG A 103 -11.56 -8.63 -1.53
N VAL A 104 -11.23 -9.92 -1.38
CA VAL A 104 -9.92 -10.48 -1.73
C VAL A 104 -9.55 -10.31 -3.22
N PRO A 105 -10.47 -10.50 -4.20
CA PRO A 105 -10.15 -10.29 -5.61
C PRO A 105 -9.73 -8.86 -5.94
N TYR A 106 -10.30 -7.86 -5.24
CA TYR A 106 -9.94 -6.46 -5.44
C TYR A 106 -8.57 -6.13 -4.87
N ILE A 107 -8.21 -6.68 -3.70
CA ILE A 107 -6.86 -6.57 -3.13
C ILE A 107 -5.85 -7.19 -4.11
N TRP A 108 -6.13 -8.39 -4.62
CA TRP A 108 -5.29 -9.08 -5.58
C TRP A 108 -5.11 -8.29 -6.88
N MET A 109 -6.22 -7.81 -7.47
CA MET A 109 -6.17 -7.02 -8.70
C MET A 109 -5.44 -5.69 -8.49
N GLY A 110 -5.65 -5.02 -7.36
CA GLY A 110 -4.93 -3.81 -7.00
C GLY A 110 -3.43 -4.05 -6.87
N SER A 111 -3.02 -5.13 -6.20
CA SER A 111 -1.61 -5.52 -6.07
C SER A 111 -0.99 -5.93 -7.40
N LEU A 112 -1.72 -6.62 -8.28
CA LEU A 112 -1.27 -6.93 -9.64
C LEU A 112 -1.10 -5.68 -10.49
N LEU A 113 -2.02 -4.72 -10.38
CA LEU A 113 -1.93 -3.44 -11.09
C LEU A 113 -0.72 -2.64 -10.61
N GLN A 114 -0.47 -2.63 -9.30
CA GLN A 114 0.72 -2.03 -8.69
C GLN A 114 2.00 -2.69 -9.18
N PHE A 115 2.06 -4.03 -9.19
CA PHE A 115 3.17 -4.78 -9.74
C PHE A 115 3.40 -4.47 -11.23
N GLY A 116 2.34 -4.44 -12.03
CA GLY A 116 2.41 -4.11 -13.46
C GLY A 116 2.96 -2.71 -13.69
N GLY A 117 2.52 -1.72 -12.90
CA GLY A 117 3.06 -0.37 -12.97
C GLY A 117 4.56 -0.32 -12.67
N PHE A 118 5.01 -0.98 -11.60
CA PHE A 118 6.45 -1.08 -11.30
C PHE A 118 7.24 -1.91 -12.30
N ALA A 119 6.63 -2.90 -12.96
CA ALA A 119 7.29 -3.69 -13.99
C ALA A 119 7.54 -2.87 -15.26
N VAL A 120 6.62 -1.96 -15.62
CA VAL A 120 6.75 -1.08 -16.78
C VAL A 120 7.73 0.08 -16.51
N LEU A 121 7.78 0.54 -15.26
CA LEU A 121 8.45 1.79 -14.90
C LEU A 121 9.96 1.86 -15.27
N PRO A 122 10.81 0.84 -15.03
CA PRO A 122 12.22 0.89 -15.41
C PRO A 122 12.41 1.10 -16.91
N PHE A 123 11.61 0.42 -17.73
CA PHE A 123 11.67 0.56 -19.18
C PHE A 123 11.21 1.94 -19.64
N ALA A 124 10.16 2.48 -19.02
CA ALA A 124 9.73 3.84 -19.30
C ALA A 124 10.82 4.88 -18.98
N LEU A 125 11.51 4.72 -17.85
CA LEU A 125 12.61 5.61 -17.46
C LEU A 125 13.83 5.48 -18.38
N LEU A 126 14.14 4.28 -18.87
CA LEU A 126 15.22 4.05 -19.84
C LEU A 126 14.94 4.69 -21.21
N VAL A 127 13.68 4.76 -21.64
CA VAL A 127 13.30 5.50 -22.86
C VAL A 127 13.29 7.01 -22.57
N LEU A 128 12.88 7.40 -21.37
CA LEU A 128 12.83 8.80 -20.95
C LEU A 128 14.21 9.44 -20.81
N SER A 129 15.25 8.67 -20.45
CA SER A 129 16.64 9.15 -20.35
C SER A 129 17.24 9.58 -21.69
N GLY A 130 16.54 9.37 -22.81
CA GLY A 130 17.00 9.78 -24.13
C GLY A 130 18.14 8.94 -24.71
N THR A 131 18.55 7.88 -24.01
CA THR A 131 19.61 6.95 -24.43
C THR A 131 19.09 5.78 -25.27
N GLY A 132 17.77 5.67 -25.46
CA GLY A 132 17.12 4.59 -26.21
C GLY A 132 16.90 4.93 -27.69
N GLU A 133 16.51 3.92 -28.48
CA GLU A 133 16.19 4.09 -29.91
C GLU A 133 14.89 4.89 -30.16
N TYR A 134 14.00 4.96 -29.17
CA TYR A 134 12.69 5.59 -29.29
C TYR A 134 12.66 7.02 -28.73
N PRO A 135 11.85 7.92 -29.31
CA PRO A 135 11.67 9.27 -28.78
C PRO A 135 11.25 9.30 -27.31
N ALA A 136 11.78 10.26 -26.55
CA ALA A 136 11.50 10.43 -25.12
C ALA A 136 10.01 10.56 -24.79
N VAL A 137 9.19 11.03 -25.74
CA VAL A 137 7.72 11.12 -25.62
C VAL A 137 7.09 9.78 -25.27
N TYR A 138 7.58 8.66 -25.83
CA TYR A 138 7.08 7.33 -25.48
C TYR A 138 7.43 6.94 -24.03
N GLY A 139 8.60 7.37 -23.55
CA GLY A 139 9.01 7.24 -22.15
C GLY A 139 8.10 8.05 -21.21
N GLN A 140 7.70 9.25 -21.62
CA GLN A 140 6.75 10.08 -20.86
C GLN A 140 5.39 9.40 -20.72
N PHE A 141 4.83 8.89 -21.82
CA PHE A 141 3.57 8.15 -21.76
C PHE A 141 3.69 6.86 -20.95
N GLY A 142 4.78 6.11 -21.12
CA GLY A 142 5.03 4.89 -20.35
C GLY A 142 5.15 5.15 -18.86
N ALA A 143 5.85 6.23 -18.47
CA ALA A 143 6.01 6.60 -17.07
C ALA A 143 4.68 7.13 -16.49
N ALA A 144 3.91 7.90 -17.26
CA ALA A 144 2.60 8.39 -16.81
C ALA A 144 1.63 7.23 -16.58
N LEU A 145 1.61 6.25 -17.49
CA LEU A 145 0.84 5.02 -17.35
C LEU A 145 1.30 4.22 -16.14
N ALA A 146 2.61 4.05 -15.94
CA ALA A 146 3.15 3.34 -14.79
C ALA A 146 2.75 4.02 -13.46
N PHE A 147 2.87 5.35 -13.35
CA PHE A 147 2.43 6.10 -12.17
C PHE A 147 0.93 5.95 -11.92
N LEU A 148 0.11 5.99 -12.98
CA LEU A 148 -1.33 5.78 -12.87
C LEU A 148 -1.65 4.36 -12.41
N MET A 149 -1.00 3.34 -12.97
CA MET A 149 -1.19 1.93 -12.58
C MET A 149 -0.79 1.69 -11.13
N VAL A 150 0.39 2.18 -10.70
CA VAL A 150 0.83 2.06 -9.31
C VAL A 150 -0.14 2.79 -8.39
N GLY A 151 -0.50 4.04 -8.71
CA GLY A 151 -1.47 4.83 -7.94
C GLY A 151 -2.83 4.18 -7.78
N ALA A 152 -3.43 3.75 -8.90
CA ALA A 152 -4.71 3.07 -8.93
C ALA A 152 -4.67 1.74 -8.17
N GLY A 153 -3.57 0.99 -8.31
CA GLY A 153 -3.34 -0.29 -7.61
C GLY A 153 -3.27 -0.10 -6.09
N MET A 154 -2.46 0.86 -5.62
CA MET A 154 -2.36 1.22 -4.20
C MET A 154 -3.71 1.61 -3.63
N HIS A 155 -4.41 2.53 -4.30
CA HIS A 155 -5.71 3.03 -3.84
C HIS A 155 -6.79 1.96 -3.81
N THR A 156 -6.83 1.07 -4.80
CA THR A 156 -7.74 -0.08 -4.83
C THR A 156 -7.45 -1.05 -3.67
N THR A 157 -6.17 -1.37 -3.46
CA THR A 157 -5.72 -2.29 -2.41
C THR A 157 -6.01 -1.74 -1.02
N GLN A 158 -5.75 -0.45 -0.80
CA GLN A 158 -6.03 0.23 0.47
C GLN A 158 -7.52 0.24 0.80
N THR A 159 -8.37 0.63 -0.16
CA THR A 159 -9.81 0.71 0.05
C THR A 159 -10.40 -0.66 0.38
N ALA A 160 -10.05 -1.71 -0.38
CA ALA A 160 -10.56 -3.05 -0.13
C ALA A 160 -9.93 -3.71 1.10
N GLY A 161 -8.64 -3.48 1.35
CA GLY A 161 -7.87 -4.07 2.44
C GLY A 161 -8.25 -3.52 3.82
N LEU A 162 -8.41 -2.20 3.94
CA LEU A 162 -8.89 -1.58 5.18
C LEU A 162 -10.32 -2.03 5.50
N ALA A 163 -11.18 -2.10 4.50
CA ALA A 163 -12.56 -2.56 4.68
C ALA A 163 -12.61 -4.06 5.08
N LEU A 164 -11.74 -4.90 4.50
CA LEU A 164 -11.62 -6.29 4.92
C LEU A 164 -11.13 -6.40 6.38
N ALA A 165 -10.20 -5.55 6.79
CA ALA A 165 -9.71 -5.53 8.17
C ALA A 165 -10.81 -5.13 9.17
N THR A 166 -11.66 -4.16 8.82
CA THR A 166 -12.79 -3.76 9.66
C THR A 166 -13.90 -4.81 9.71
N ASP A 167 -14.11 -5.55 8.61
CA ASP A 167 -15.09 -6.63 8.55
C ASP A 167 -14.66 -7.85 9.41
N LEU A 168 -13.35 -8.09 9.51
CA LEU A 168 -12.79 -9.18 10.32
C LEU A 168 -12.59 -8.82 11.80
N ALA A 169 -12.61 -7.53 12.13
CA ALA A 169 -12.35 -7.06 13.49
C ALA A 169 -13.66 -6.85 14.26
N PRO A 170 -13.74 -7.28 15.54
CA PRO A 170 -14.88 -6.98 16.39
C PRO A 170 -14.99 -5.47 16.62
N GLU A 171 -16.21 -4.97 16.84
CA GLU A 171 -16.52 -3.53 16.80
C GLU A 171 -15.64 -2.68 17.72
N GLN A 172 -15.39 -3.17 18.93
CA GLN A 172 -14.54 -2.53 19.93
C GLN A 172 -13.05 -2.45 19.54
N ALA A 173 -12.59 -3.28 18.60
CA ALA A 173 -11.20 -3.35 18.16
C ALA A 173 -10.96 -2.67 16.81
N ARG A 174 -12.00 -2.34 16.03
CA ARG A 174 -11.87 -1.71 14.71
C ARG A 174 -10.94 -0.48 14.69
N PRO A 175 -11.06 0.51 15.61
CA PRO A 175 -10.16 1.67 15.60
C PRO A 175 -8.70 1.30 15.82
N ARG A 176 -8.43 0.31 16.70
CA ARG A 176 -7.07 -0.17 17.00
C ARG A 176 -6.46 -0.92 15.82
N VAL A 177 -7.26 -1.74 15.14
CA VAL A 177 -6.85 -2.46 13.93
C VAL A 177 -6.51 -1.49 12.80
N VAL A 178 -7.35 -0.49 12.57
CA VAL A 178 -7.07 0.56 11.57
C VAL A 178 -5.81 1.32 11.92
N ALA A 179 -5.65 1.75 13.18
CA ALA A 179 -4.43 2.43 13.63
C ALA A 179 -3.18 1.57 13.41
N PHE A 180 -3.23 0.27 13.73
CA PHE A 180 -2.14 -0.67 13.46
C PHE A 180 -1.79 -0.74 11.97
N LEU A 181 -2.78 -0.80 11.09
CA LEU A 181 -2.57 -0.81 9.64
C LEU A 181 -1.91 0.47 9.12
N TYR A 182 -2.21 1.63 9.69
CA TYR A 182 -1.52 2.88 9.37
C TYR A 182 -0.10 2.94 9.93
N VAL A 183 0.15 2.35 11.10
CA VAL A 183 1.54 2.19 11.59
C VAL A 183 2.33 1.31 10.64
N MET A 184 1.77 0.21 10.18
CA MET A 184 2.42 -0.67 9.21
C MET A 184 2.62 0.00 7.84
N LEU A 185 1.75 0.94 7.46
CA LEU A 185 1.97 1.81 6.31
C LEU A 185 3.19 2.71 6.49
N LEU A 186 3.44 3.23 7.70
CA LEU A 186 4.61 4.06 8.01
C LEU A 186 5.91 3.26 8.15
N VAL A 187 5.81 1.98 8.51
CA VAL A 187 6.94 1.05 8.58
C VAL A 187 7.48 0.72 7.18
N GLY A 188 6.60 0.67 6.18
CA GLY A 188 6.97 0.47 4.78
C GLY A 188 7.43 1.76 4.13
#